data_AF-A0A2C5XS49-F1
#
_entry.id   AF-A0A2C5XS49-F1
#
_cell.length_a   1.000
_cell.length_b   1.000
_cell.length_c   1.000
_cell.angle_alpha   90.00
_cell.angle_beta   90.00
_cell.angle_gamma   90.00
#
_symmetry.space_group_name_H-M   'P 1'
#
loop_
_entity.id
_entity.type
_entity.pdbx_description
1 polymer ?
#
loop_
_entity_poly.entity_id
_entity_poly.type
_entity_poly.pdbx_seq_one_letter_code
_entity_poly.pdbx_strand_id
1 'polypeptide(L)'
;MVMEFEEFFMGWLSSTFTTDRCGEDDREWREYMNRCGIDRELQDAIMSPPYRDLRLTSTCYFWIQEAVSTRYRALLEVQAASKERDMEIHGAAPRGQRSISNQVRRAASVSDSTGLSTAALAAMCSPEMTNLFRGGDLARAQRLFNADGSFKNFARAEALNTIPGDFHYRARAIYLAVDRDVAERYAGFAKKYSQDSQVGILQVNCG
;
A
#
# COMPACT_ATOMS: atom_id res chain seq x y z
N MET A 1 21.87 -6.07 14.61
CA MET A 1 20.40 -6.07 14.53
C MET A 1 20.01 -4.73 13.94
N VAL A 2 19.69 -4.68 12.65
CA VAL A 2 19.25 -3.43 11.99
C VAL A 2 17.76 -3.31 12.33
N MET A 3 17.37 -2.34 13.14
CA MET A 3 15.94 -2.00 13.25
C MET A 3 15.52 -1.45 11.89
N GLU A 4 14.53 -2.08 11.24
CA GLU A 4 13.97 -1.46 10.04
C GLU A 4 13.36 -0.12 10.45
N PHE A 5 13.55 0.91 9.62
CA PHE A 5 13.06 2.27 9.91
C PHE A 5 11.57 2.27 10.29
N GLU A 6 10.79 1.38 9.68
CA GLU A 6 9.40 1.14 10.00
C GLU A 6 9.22 0.74 11.48
N GLU A 7 9.95 -0.26 12.00
CA GLU A 7 9.86 -0.67 13.40
C GLU A 7 10.28 0.44 14.37
N PHE A 8 11.35 1.17 14.04
CA PHE A 8 11.81 2.30 14.86
C PHE A 8 10.77 3.43 14.91
N PHE A 9 10.26 3.85 13.75
CA PHE A 9 9.29 4.94 13.66
C PHE A 9 7.99 4.59 14.38
N MET A 10 7.55 3.34 14.29
CA MET A 10 6.33 2.85 14.91
C MET A 10 6.49 2.72 16.43
N GLY A 11 7.64 2.23 16.89
CA GLY A 11 8.02 2.24 18.30
C GLY A 11 8.08 3.66 18.86
N TRP A 12 8.63 4.61 18.10
CA TRP A 12 8.67 6.02 18.50
C TRP A 12 7.28 6.65 18.55
N LEU A 13 6.44 6.47 17.53
CA LEU A 13 5.09 7.02 17.50
C LEU A 13 4.23 6.47 18.65
N SER A 14 4.25 5.17 18.87
CA SER A 14 3.44 4.52 19.91
C SER A 14 3.89 4.87 21.33
N SER A 15 5.19 5.08 21.55
CA SER A 15 5.74 5.49 22.85
C SER A 15 5.54 6.98 23.14
N THR A 16 5.57 7.83 22.11
CA THR A 16 5.50 9.28 22.26
C THR A 16 4.05 9.80 22.29
N PHE A 17 3.12 9.14 21.58
CA PHE A 17 1.74 9.60 21.42
C PHE A 17 0.75 8.55 21.91
N THR A 18 0.37 8.64 23.18
CA THR A 18 -0.55 7.70 23.83
C THR A 18 -2.02 8.04 23.63
N THR A 19 -2.33 9.29 23.24
CA THR A 19 -3.70 9.77 23.00
C THR A 19 -3.91 9.99 21.51
N ASP A 20 -4.26 8.89 20.83
CA ASP A 20 -4.69 8.89 19.44
C ASP A 20 -6.02 9.65 19.26
N ARG A 21 -6.29 10.11 18.04
CA ARG A 21 -7.50 10.85 17.70
C ARG A 21 -8.36 10.06 16.73
N CYS A 22 -9.60 9.80 17.15
CA CYS A 22 -10.68 9.32 16.30
C CYS A 22 -11.82 10.35 16.43
N GLY A 23 -12.36 10.83 15.32
CA GLY A 23 -13.41 11.85 15.35
C GLY A 23 -13.36 12.81 14.18
N GLU A 24 -14.42 13.62 14.09
CA GLU A 24 -14.68 14.50 12.96
C GLU A 24 -13.95 15.85 13.02
N ASP A 25 -13.35 16.21 14.16
CA ASP A 25 -12.70 17.50 14.34
C ASP A 25 -11.35 17.57 13.61
N ASP A 26 -11.34 18.20 12.43
CA ASP A 26 -10.16 18.40 11.61
C ASP A 26 -9.04 19.18 12.33
N ARG A 27 -9.37 20.03 13.30
CA ARG A 27 -8.38 20.76 14.09
C ARG A 27 -7.61 19.81 14.99
N GLU A 28 -8.30 18.89 15.65
CA GLU A 28 -7.65 17.90 16.53
C GLU A 28 -6.72 16.98 15.73
N TRP A 29 -7.11 16.59 14.51
CA TRP A 29 -6.26 15.81 13.60
C TRP A 29 -4.98 16.57 13.22
N ARG A 30 -5.11 17.84 12.84
CA ARG A 30 -3.95 18.68 12.49
C ARG A 30 -3.03 18.92 13.67
N GLU A 31 -3.59 19.20 14.85
CA GLU A 31 -2.80 19.32 16.09
C GLU A 31 -2.07 18.00 16.41
N TYR A 32 -2.72 16.85 16.24
CA TYR A 32 -2.09 15.55 16.40
C TYR A 32 -0.91 15.35 15.43
N MET A 33 -1.15 15.52 14.12
CA MET A 33 -0.12 15.38 13.09
C MET A 33 1.05 16.36 13.26
N ASN A 34 0.78 17.60 13.69
CA ASN A 34 1.83 18.58 13.99
C ASN A 34 2.72 18.13 15.15
N ARG A 35 2.14 17.55 16.21
CA ARG A 35 2.93 17.00 17.32
C ARG A 35 3.78 15.81 16.89
N CYS A 36 3.27 14.99 15.97
CA CYS A 36 4.01 13.88 15.35
C CYS A 36 5.09 14.34 14.36
N GLY A 37 5.21 15.64 14.07
CA GLY A 37 6.19 16.16 13.12
C GLY A 37 5.88 15.84 11.66
N ILE A 38 4.62 15.51 11.35
CA ILE A 38 4.19 15.23 9.98
C ILE A 38 4.13 16.53 9.18
N ASP A 39 4.72 16.54 7.99
CA ASP A 39 4.77 17.72 7.14
C ASP A 39 3.38 18.10 6.58
N ARG A 40 3.23 19.35 6.15
CA ARG A 40 1.92 19.87 5.68
C ARG A 40 1.40 19.17 4.44
N GLU A 41 2.28 18.76 3.52
CA GLU A 41 1.85 18.10 2.29
C GLU A 41 1.21 16.74 2.62
N LEU A 42 1.85 15.97 3.49
CA LEU A 42 1.30 14.70 3.95
C LEU A 42 0.03 14.88 4.79
N GLN A 43 -0.03 15.92 5.64
CA GLN A 43 -1.26 16.26 6.36
C GLN A 43 -2.42 16.54 5.40
N ASP A 44 -2.20 17.38 4.38
CA ASP A 44 -3.25 17.75 3.42
C ASP A 44 -3.67 16.56 2.54
N ALA A 45 -2.74 15.65 2.25
CA ALA A 45 -3.05 14.40 1.57
C ALA A 45 -3.94 13.47 2.41
N ILE A 46 -3.64 13.30 3.71
CA ILE A 46 -4.47 12.50 4.63
C ILE A 46 -5.84 13.17 4.84
N MET A 47 -5.88 14.50 4.96
CA MET A 47 -7.09 15.29 5.22
C MET A 47 -7.86 15.67 3.95
N SER A 48 -7.60 15.01 2.82
CA SER A 48 -8.19 15.39 1.53
C SER A 48 -9.72 15.25 1.56
N PRO A 49 -10.50 16.33 1.28
CA PRO A 49 -11.96 16.33 1.45
C PRO A 49 -12.72 15.19 0.73
N PRO A 50 -12.35 14.76 -0.50
CA PRO A 50 -13.02 13.66 -1.20
C PRO A 50 -12.90 12.29 -0.50
N TYR A 51 -12.02 12.17 0.49
CA TYR A 51 -11.74 10.94 1.23
C TYR A 51 -12.05 11.09 2.71
N ARG A 52 -12.84 12.11 3.10
CA ARG A 52 -13.20 12.35 4.51
C ARG A 52 -13.83 11.12 5.16
N ASP A 53 -14.77 10.48 4.48
CA ASP A 53 -15.44 9.27 4.94
C ASP A 53 -14.46 8.12 5.17
N LEU A 54 -13.52 7.89 4.23
CA LEU A 54 -12.46 6.89 4.39
C LEU A 54 -11.53 7.23 5.55
N ARG A 55 -11.10 8.49 5.65
CA ARG A 55 -10.27 8.95 6.77
C ARG A 55 -10.93 8.65 8.11
N LEU A 56 -12.24 8.82 8.22
CA LEU A 56 -12.99 8.58 9.46
C LEU A 56 -13.21 7.09 9.78
N THR A 57 -12.88 6.16 8.89
CA THR A 57 -12.96 4.71 9.20
C THR A 57 -11.81 4.23 10.10
N SER A 58 -10.86 5.11 10.44
CA SER A 58 -9.74 4.76 11.31
C SER A 58 -9.19 5.99 12.02
N THR A 59 -8.21 5.78 12.87
CA THR A 59 -7.62 6.83 13.70
C THR A 59 -6.55 7.63 12.97
N CYS A 60 -6.19 8.79 13.52
CA CYS A 60 -5.13 9.64 12.98
C CYS A 60 -3.78 8.91 12.99
N TYR A 61 -3.45 8.23 14.09
CA TYR A 61 -2.25 7.39 14.18
C TYR A 61 -2.20 6.36 13.06
N PHE A 62 -3.29 5.64 12.82
CA PHE A 62 -3.36 4.62 11.78
C PHE A 62 -3.02 5.18 10.40
N TRP A 63 -3.59 6.32 10.02
CA TRP A 63 -3.34 6.89 8.70
C TRP A 63 -1.93 7.46 8.53
N ILE A 64 -1.36 8.05 9.59
CA ILE A 64 0.04 8.49 9.59
C ILE A 64 0.96 7.29 9.35
N GLN A 65 0.74 6.23 10.12
CA GLN A 65 1.47 4.98 10.02
C GLN A 65 1.36 4.38 8.62
N GLU A 66 0.14 4.25 8.09
CA GLU A 66 -0.09 3.71 6.74
C GLU A 66 0.59 4.56 5.67
N ALA A 67 0.55 5.88 5.78
CA ALA A 67 1.17 6.76 4.81
C ALA A 67 2.70 6.68 4.85
N VAL A 68 3.30 6.73 6.04
CA VAL A 68 4.76 6.65 6.21
C VAL A 68 5.28 5.28 5.75
N SER A 69 4.65 4.18 6.17
CA SER A 69 5.01 2.84 5.70
C SER A 69 4.92 2.73 4.18
N THR A 70 3.90 3.34 3.56
CA THR A 70 3.72 3.29 2.10
C THR A 70 4.76 4.11 1.36
N ARG A 71 5.08 5.31 1.84
CA ARG A 71 6.18 6.12 1.28
C ARG A 71 7.53 5.43 1.44
N TYR A 72 7.79 4.84 2.60
CA TYR A 72 9.04 4.13 2.86
C TYR A 72 9.23 2.91 1.93
N ARG A 73 8.17 2.11 1.74
CA ARG A 73 8.18 1.00 0.77
C ARG A 73 8.49 1.48 -0.65
N ALA A 74 7.83 2.54 -1.11
CA ALA A 74 8.09 3.13 -2.42
C ALA A 74 9.56 3.59 -2.57
N LEU A 75 10.14 4.20 -1.52
CA LEU A 75 11.55 4.60 -1.52
C LEU A 75 12.51 3.39 -1.61
N LEU A 76 12.21 2.29 -0.93
CA LEU A 76 13.00 1.06 -1.02
C LEU A 76 12.96 0.46 -2.43
N GLU A 77 11.82 0.51 -3.11
CA GLU A 77 11.69 0.08 -4.51
C GLU A 77 12.52 0.95 -5.45
N VAL A 78 12.45 2.28 -5.29
CA VAL A 78 13.26 3.23 -6.06
C VAL A 78 14.75 2.99 -5.81
N GLN A 79 15.15 2.73 -4.57
CA GLN A 79 16.53 2.43 -4.22
C GLN A 79 17.01 1.13 -4.86
N ALA A 80 16.20 0.07 -4.81
CA ALA A 80 16.51 -1.22 -5.41
C ALA A 80 16.69 -1.09 -6.94
N ALA A 81 15.74 -0.44 -7.61
CA ALA A 81 15.81 -0.18 -9.05
C ALA A 81 17.02 0.68 -9.44
N SER A 82 17.41 1.62 -8.58
CA SER A 82 18.60 2.45 -8.83
C SER A 82 19.89 1.63 -8.73
N LYS A 83 20.00 0.77 -7.70
CA LYS A 83 21.14 -0.14 -7.55
C LYS A 83 21.28 -1.12 -8.72
N GLU A 84 20.16 -1.65 -9.21
CA GLU A 84 20.16 -2.55 -10.38
C GLU A 84 20.69 -1.83 -11.63
N ARG A 85 20.21 -0.62 -11.91
CA ARG A 85 20.71 0.22 -13.01
C ARG A 85 22.21 0.51 -12.88
N ASP A 86 22.68 0.84 -11.67
CA ASP A 86 24.09 1.10 -11.44
C ASP A 86 24.95 -0.15 -11.69
N MET A 87 24.47 -1.34 -11.30
CA MET A 87 25.14 -2.62 -11.59
C MET A 87 25.17 -2.93 -13.10
N GLU A 88 24.11 -2.62 -13.85
CA GLU A 88 24.09 -2.79 -15.30
C GLU A 88 25.09 -1.87 -16.00
N ILE A 89 25.19 -0.62 -15.56
CA ILE A 89 26.12 0.38 -16.12
C ILE A 89 27.57 -0.01 -15.85
N HIS A 90 27.89 -0.46 -14.62
CA HIS A 90 29.26 -0.77 -14.21
C HIS A 90 29.68 -2.22 -14.50
N GLY A 91 28.73 -3.15 -14.66
CA GLY A 91 28.95 -4.56 -15.00
C GLY A 91 29.06 -4.82 -16.50
N ALA A 92 28.59 -3.90 -17.35
CA ALA A 92 28.82 -3.95 -18.79
C ALA A 92 30.23 -3.45 -19.13
N ALA A 93 31.18 -4.37 -19.28
CA ALA A 93 32.46 -4.09 -19.94
C ALA A 93 32.23 -3.38 -21.30
N PRO A 94 33.12 -2.48 -21.76
CA PRO A 94 32.88 -1.65 -22.93
C PRO A 94 32.90 -2.52 -24.20
N ARG A 95 31.74 -3.02 -24.60
CA ARG A 95 31.55 -3.62 -25.92
C ARG A 95 30.54 -2.78 -26.69
N GLY A 96 31.10 -1.90 -27.52
CA GLY A 96 30.54 -1.41 -28.78
C GLY A 96 29.12 -0.86 -28.74
N GLN A 97 29.00 0.45 -28.98
CA GLN A 97 27.77 1.18 -29.29
C GLN A 97 26.69 0.27 -29.90
N ARG A 98 25.67 -0.05 -29.10
CA ARG A 98 24.38 -0.54 -29.62
C ARG A 98 23.32 0.51 -29.31
N SER A 99 22.61 0.83 -30.39
CA SER A 99 21.60 1.88 -30.54
C SER A 99 20.64 1.99 -29.35
N ILE A 100 20.41 3.25 -28.94
CA ILE A 100 19.56 3.74 -27.85
C ILE A 100 18.04 3.44 -28.09
N SER A 101 17.69 2.85 -29.24
CA SER A 101 16.30 2.63 -29.65
C SER A 101 15.51 1.55 -28.87
N ASN A 102 16.15 0.69 -28.08
CA ASN A 102 15.47 -0.47 -27.49
C ASN A 102 15.21 -0.40 -25.97
N GLN A 103 15.76 0.57 -25.25
CA GLN A 103 15.59 0.66 -23.78
C GLN A 103 14.26 1.26 -23.33
N VAL A 104 13.54 1.98 -24.20
CA VAL A 104 12.25 2.61 -23.84
C VAL A 104 11.08 1.60 -23.81
N ARG A 105 11.26 0.36 -24.29
CA ARG A 105 10.16 -0.63 -24.37
C ARG A 105 10.02 -1.60 -23.19
N ARG A 106 10.95 -1.61 -22.21
CA ARG A 106 10.92 -2.61 -21.12
C ARG A 106 10.30 -2.14 -19.80
N ALA A 107 9.93 -0.87 -19.66
CA ALA A 107 9.32 -0.36 -18.42
C ALA A 107 7.79 -0.58 -18.32
N ALA A 108 7.19 -1.32 -19.27
CA ALA A 108 5.79 -1.70 -19.23
C ALA A 108 5.64 -3.21 -19.43
N SER A 109 6.26 -4.03 -18.57
CA SER A 109 5.70 -5.35 -18.31
C SER A 109 4.42 -5.15 -17.51
N VAL A 110 3.34 -4.89 -18.25
CA VAL A 110 1.98 -5.08 -17.75
C VAL A 110 1.95 -6.49 -17.18
N SER A 111 1.73 -6.61 -15.87
CA SER A 111 1.57 -7.90 -15.21
C SER A 111 0.49 -8.71 -15.93
N ASP A 112 0.78 -9.96 -16.30
CA ASP A 112 -0.21 -10.85 -16.94
C ASP A 112 -1.44 -11.12 -16.05
N SER A 113 -1.35 -10.78 -14.77
CA SER A 113 -2.44 -10.78 -13.79
C SER A 113 -3.01 -9.38 -13.56
N THR A 114 -3.50 -8.74 -14.62
CA THR A 114 -4.38 -7.55 -14.47
C THR A 114 -5.82 -8.00 -14.25
N GLY A 115 -6.63 -7.15 -13.60
CA GLY A 115 -8.08 -7.36 -13.42
C GLY A 115 -8.89 -7.41 -14.73
N LEU A 116 -8.22 -7.28 -15.89
CA LEU A 116 -8.77 -7.42 -17.23
C LEU A 116 -8.32 -8.71 -17.95
N SER A 117 -7.54 -9.56 -17.28
CA SER A 117 -7.15 -10.86 -17.84
C SER A 117 -8.39 -11.73 -18.07
N THR A 118 -8.34 -12.57 -19.09
CA THR A 118 -9.45 -13.48 -19.45
C THR A 118 -9.86 -14.36 -18.26
N ALA A 119 -8.89 -14.78 -17.44
CA ALA A 119 -9.14 -15.55 -16.22
C ALA A 119 -9.85 -14.72 -15.13
N ALA A 120 -9.47 -13.45 -14.93
CA ALA A 120 -10.13 -12.56 -13.98
C ALA A 120 -11.58 -12.26 -14.40
N LEU A 121 -11.82 -12.01 -15.69
CA LEU A 121 -13.16 -11.78 -16.23
C LEU A 121 -14.04 -13.03 -16.14
N ALA A 122 -13.48 -14.22 -16.41
CA ALA A 122 -14.22 -15.48 -16.26
C ALA A 122 -14.63 -15.75 -14.81
N ALA A 123 -13.75 -15.43 -13.85
CA ALA A 123 -14.06 -15.57 -12.43
C ALA A 123 -15.10 -14.55 -11.94
N MET A 124 -15.09 -13.32 -12.46
CA MET A 124 -16.11 -12.30 -12.15
C MET A 124 -17.53 -12.73 -12.53
N CYS A 125 -17.66 -13.55 -13.58
CA CYS A 125 -18.94 -14.01 -14.10
C CYS A 125 -19.40 -15.37 -13.52
N SER A 126 -18.68 -15.94 -12.56
CA SER A 126 -19.09 -17.21 -11.93
C SER A 126 -20.17 -16.95 -10.87
N PRO A 127 -21.40 -17.50 -11.03
CA PRO A 127 -22.47 -17.33 -10.03
C PRO A 127 -22.17 -17.98 -8.68
N GLU A 128 -21.19 -18.90 -8.63
CA GLU A 128 -20.82 -19.66 -7.44
C GLU A 128 -19.71 -18.98 -6.61
N MET A 129 -19.11 -17.89 -7.11
CA MET A 129 -18.03 -17.20 -6.41
C MET A 129 -18.40 -15.79 -6.01
N THR A 130 -18.05 -15.44 -4.76
CA THR A 130 -18.10 -14.07 -4.25
C THR A 130 -16.75 -13.40 -4.51
N ASN A 131 -16.77 -12.28 -5.23
CA ASN A 131 -15.58 -11.46 -5.43
C ASN A 131 -15.40 -10.49 -4.25
N LEU A 132 -14.20 -10.45 -3.70
CA LEU A 132 -13.78 -9.54 -2.64
C LEU A 132 -12.62 -8.68 -3.14
N PHE A 133 -12.63 -7.39 -2.85
CA PHE A 133 -11.71 -6.40 -3.37
C PHE A 133 -10.98 -5.64 -2.27
N ARG A 134 -9.73 -5.23 -2.52
CA ARG A 134 -9.01 -4.28 -1.66
C ARG A 134 -8.15 -3.34 -2.48
N GLY A 135 -8.37 -2.05 -2.29
CA GLY A 135 -7.50 -1.02 -2.84
C GLY A 135 -6.35 -0.69 -1.91
N GLY A 136 -5.18 -0.40 -2.47
CA GLY A 136 -4.05 0.08 -1.71
C GLY A 136 -2.72 -0.11 -2.42
N ASP A 137 -1.65 -0.14 -1.64
CA ASP A 137 -0.29 -0.33 -2.13
C ASP A 137 -0.04 -1.74 -2.68
N LEU A 138 0.51 -1.83 -3.88
CA LEU A 138 0.75 -3.08 -4.59
C LEU A 138 1.91 -3.88 -3.97
N ALA A 139 2.96 -3.21 -3.49
CA ALA A 139 4.08 -3.88 -2.82
C ALA A 139 3.59 -4.65 -1.59
N ARG A 140 2.65 -4.07 -0.85
CA ARG A 140 1.96 -4.70 0.27
C ARG A 140 1.08 -5.86 -0.18
N ALA A 141 0.35 -5.72 -1.28
CA ALA A 141 -0.48 -6.80 -1.83
C ALA A 141 0.38 -8.00 -2.29
N GLN A 142 1.53 -7.76 -2.93
CA GLN A 142 2.46 -8.82 -3.36
C GLN A 142 3.01 -9.64 -2.18
N ARG A 143 3.22 -9.01 -1.02
CA ARG A 143 3.65 -9.72 0.19
C ARG A 143 2.63 -10.74 0.71
N LEU A 144 1.39 -10.68 0.25
CA LEU A 144 0.32 -11.63 0.60
C LEU A 144 0.42 -12.96 -0.14
N PHE A 145 1.20 -13.01 -1.22
CA PHE A 145 1.32 -14.19 -2.06
C PHE A 145 2.70 -14.82 -1.93
N ASN A 146 2.73 -16.15 -2.03
CA ASN A 146 3.92 -16.93 -2.31
C ASN A 146 4.32 -16.74 -3.77
N ALA A 147 5.54 -17.17 -4.13
CA ALA A 147 6.04 -17.07 -5.51
C ALA A 147 5.21 -17.91 -6.50
N ASP A 148 4.47 -18.91 -6.01
CA ASP A 148 3.55 -19.75 -6.80
C ASP A 148 2.13 -19.14 -6.93
N GLY A 149 1.91 -17.93 -6.40
CA GLY A 149 0.61 -17.25 -6.41
C GLY A 149 -0.36 -17.73 -5.33
N SER A 150 0.02 -18.68 -4.48
CA SER A 150 -0.80 -19.10 -3.33
C SER A 150 -0.77 -18.07 -2.21
N PHE A 151 -1.84 -18.03 -1.42
CA PHE A 151 -1.98 -17.08 -0.31
C PHE A 151 -1.06 -17.46 0.87
N LYS A 152 -0.25 -16.52 1.38
CA LYS A 152 0.60 -16.73 2.57
C LYS A 152 -0.25 -16.84 3.84
N ASN A 153 0.06 -17.83 4.68
CA ASN A 153 -0.67 -18.06 5.93
C ASN A 153 -0.45 -16.89 6.92
N PHE A 154 -1.54 -16.25 7.36
CA PHE A 154 -1.57 -14.95 8.03
C PHE A 154 -1.17 -14.93 9.52
N ALA A 155 -0.77 -16.05 10.11
CA ALA A 155 -0.42 -16.12 11.53
C ALA A 155 0.74 -15.16 11.94
N ARG A 156 1.45 -14.58 10.97
CA ARG A 156 2.57 -13.64 11.15
C ARG A 156 2.42 -12.32 10.38
N ALA A 157 1.23 -11.98 9.90
CA ALA A 157 1.00 -10.72 9.18
C ALA A 157 0.94 -9.51 10.13
N GLU A 158 1.97 -9.35 10.95
CA GLU A 158 2.21 -8.16 11.76
C GLU A 158 2.34 -6.89 10.89
N ALA A 159 2.66 -7.05 9.59
CA ALA A 159 2.81 -5.97 8.62
C ALA A 159 1.50 -5.52 7.94
N LEU A 160 0.36 -6.12 8.29
CA LEU A 160 -0.94 -5.61 7.85
C LEU A 160 -1.52 -4.87 9.03
N ASN A 161 -1.25 -3.56 9.12
CA ASN A 161 -2.01 -2.71 10.01
C ASN A 161 -3.46 -2.80 9.59
N THR A 162 -4.18 -3.60 10.34
CA THR A 162 -5.61 -3.77 10.25
C THR A 162 -6.21 -2.59 10.99
N ILE A 163 -7.16 -1.92 10.35
CA ILE A 163 -8.17 -1.16 11.11
C ILE A 163 -8.67 -2.13 12.19
N PRO A 164 -8.81 -1.71 13.46
CA PRO A 164 -9.53 -2.51 14.44
C PRO A 164 -10.94 -2.67 13.89
N GLY A 165 -11.20 -3.78 13.21
CA GLY A 165 -12.51 -4.02 12.61
C GLY A 165 -13.51 -4.27 13.72
N ASP A 166 -14.70 -3.68 13.59
CA ASP A 166 -15.83 -3.79 14.52
C ASP A 166 -16.29 -5.24 14.81
N PHE A 167 -15.68 -6.25 14.19
CA PHE A 167 -16.07 -7.65 14.28
C PHE A 167 -15.03 -8.62 14.85
N HIS A 168 -13.75 -8.29 15.06
CA HIS A 168 -12.76 -9.27 15.58
C HIS A 168 -11.65 -8.65 16.44
N TYR A 169 -11.70 -8.88 17.75
CA TYR A 169 -10.69 -8.40 18.73
C TYR A 169 -9.43 -9.29 18.84
N ARG A 170 -9.43 -10.48 18.23
CA ARG A 170 -8.34 -11.48 18.36
C ARG A 170 -7.61 -11.82 17.06
N ALA A 171 -8.14 -11.46 15.91
CA ALA A 171 -7.56 -11.81 14.61
C ALA A 171 -7.37 -10.55 13.77
N ARG A 172 -6.12 -10.29 13.35
CA ARG A 172 -5.80 -9.26 12.36
C ARG A 172 -6.27 -9.76 11.00
N ALA A 173 -7.45 -9.31 10.55
CA ALA A 173 -8.01 -9.64 9.24
C ALA A 173 -7.79 -8.51 8.22
N ILE A 174 -7.48 -8.87 6.98
CA ILE A 174 -7.50 -7.93 5.86
C ILE A 174 -8.94 -7.49 5.63
N TYR A 175 -9.23 -6.19 5.76
CA TYR A 175 -10.46 -5.61 5.24
C TYR A 175 -10.51 -5.78 3.72
N LEU A 176 -11.50 -6.51 3.24
CA LEU A 176 -11.87 -6.65 1.83
C LEU A 176 -13.32 -6.14 1.68
N ALA A 177 -13.59 -5.37 0.62
CA ALA A 177 -14.90 -4.89 0.26
C ALA A 177 -15.54 -5.82 -0.80
N VAL A 178 -16.84 -6.06 -0.71
CA VAL A 178 -17.59 -6.74 -1.79
C VAL A 178 -17.71 -5.82 -3.01
N ASP A 179 -17.77 -4.52 -2.76
CA ASP A 179 -17.88 -3.49 -3.79
C ASP A 179 -16.51 -3.06 -4.29
N ARG A 180 -16.32 -3.15 -5.62
CA ARG A 180 -15.10 -2.71 -6.30
C ARG A 180 -14.91 -1.19 -6.21
N ASP A 181 -15.98 -0.41 -6.24
CA ASP A 181 -15.90 1.06 -6.21
C ASP A 181 -15.33 1.53 -4.86
N VAL A 182 -15.66 0.83 -3.77
CA VAL A 182 -15.04 1.06 -2.46
C VAL A 182 -13.53 0.82 -2.52
N ALA A 183 -13.09 -0.29 -3.13
CA ALA A 183 -11.67 -0.57 -3.32
C ALA A 183 -10.98 0.50 -4.18
N GLU A 184 -11.62 0.99 -5.24
CA GLU A 184 -11.09 2.08 -6.06
C GLU A 184 -10.90 3.37 -5.25
N ARG A 185 -11.84 3.70 -4.36
CA ARG A 185 -11.70 4.86 -3.45
C ARG A 185 -10.53 4.69 -2.48
N TYR A 186 -10.34 3.51 -1.90
CA TYR A 186 -9.19 3.22 -1.03
C TYR A 186 -7.86 3.33 -1.80
N ALA A 187 -7.79 2.82 -3.04
CA ALA A 187 -6.60 2.97 -3.88
C ALA A 187 -6.32 4.44 -4.24
N GLY A 188 -7.37 5.21 -4.55
CA GLY A 188 -7.28 6.65 -4.80
C GLY A 188 -6.79 7.42 -3.58
N PHE A 189 -7.26 7.07 -2.38
CA PHE A 189 -6.80 7.67 -1.14
C PHE A 189 -5.32 7.33 -0.87
N ALA A 190 -4.93 6.07 -1.06
CA ALA A 190 -3.53 5.64 -0.94
C ALA A 190 -2.60 6.44 -1.87
N LYS A 191 -3.06 6.72 -3.09
CA LYS A 191 -2.31 7.52 -4.05
C LYS A 191 -2.13 8.97 -3.61
N LYS A 192 -3.06 9.53 -2.82
CA LYS A 192 -2.94 10.90 -2.32
C LYS A 192 -1.78 11.05 -1.37
N TYR A 193 -1.67 10.17 -0.38
CA TYR A 193 -0.61 10.26 0.61
C TYR A 193 0.70 9.61 0.17
N SER A 194 0.75 8.89 -0.96
CA SER A 194 1.99 8.35 -1.52
C SER A 194 2.00 8.39 -3.05
N GLN A 195 2.48 9.51 -3.60
CA GLN A 195 2.50 9.74 -5.05
C GLN A 195 3.45 8.80 -5.80
N ASP A 196 4.54 8.38 -5.17
CA ASP A 196 5.54 7.49 -5.78
C ASP A 196 5.18 6.01 -5.68
N SER A 197 4.23 5.65 -4.80
CA SER A 197 3.81 4.26 -4.67
C SER A 197 2.99 3.76 -5.86
N GLN A 198 3.18 2.49 -6.19
CA GLN A 198 2.26 1.78 -7.08
C GLN A 198 1.04 1.36 -6.28
N VAL A 199 -0.13 1.88 -6.67
CA VAL A 199 -1.42 1.51 -6.07
C VAL A 199 -2.22 0.65 -7.04
N GLY A 200 -3.01 -0.27 -6.50
CA GLY A 200 -3.84 -1.17 -7.29
C GLY A 200 -5.00 -1.73 -6.51
N ILE A 201 -5.77 -2.59 -7.19
CA ILE A 201 -6.88 -3.34 -6.61
C ILE A 201 -6.47 -4.80 -6.57
N LEU A 202 -6.50 -5.38 -5.38
CA LEU A 202 -6.46 -6.81 -5.16
C LEU A 202 -7.88 -7.38 -5.29
N GLN A 203 -8.07 -8.41 -6.11
CA GLN A 203 -9.29 -9.19 -6.19
C GLN A 203 -9.04 -10.60 -5.64
N VAL A 204 -9.94 -11.08 -4.79
CA VAL A 204 -9.94 -12.42 -4.22
C VAL A 204 -11.29 -13.06 -4.53
N ASN A 205 -11.28 -14.25 -5.13
CA ASN A 205 -12.50 -14.99 -5.44
C ASN A 205 -12.71 -16.04 -4.35
N CYS A 206 -13.86 -16.02 -3.70
CA CYS A 206 -14.22 -16.96 -2.63
C CYS A 206 -15.38 -17.84 -3.08
N GLY A 207 -15.21 -19.16 -3.01
CA GLY A 207 -16.23 -20.17 -3.27
C GLY A 207 -16.20 -21.25 -2.19
#